data_AF-A0A382PFK1-F1
#
_entry.id   AF-A0A382PFK1-F1
#
_cell.length_a   1.000
_cell.length_b   1.000
_cell.length_c   1.000
_cell.angle_alpha   90.00
_cell.angle_beta   90.00
_cell.angle_gamma   90.00
#
_symmetry.space_group_name_H-M   'P 1'
#
loop_
_entity.id
_entity.type
_entity.pdbx_description
1 polymer ?
#
loop_
_entity_poly.entity_id
_entity_poly.type
_entity_poly.pdbx_seq_one_letter_code
_entity_poly.pdbx_strand_id
1 'polypeptide(L)'
;SRGILKRFGDGSQFLSDPQFTLDQNKGIWMVVPNPESKHETILNGKAITSVQTLKDGDVLGVGSEAKNVNKLPLKVRIKRLS
;
A
#
# COMPACT_ATOMS: atom_id res chain seq x y z
N SER A 1 9.14 7.00 -11.75
CA SER A 1 8.23 6.32 -10.80
C SER A 1 6.79 6.22 -11.30
N ARG A 2 6.11 7.32 -11.71
CA ARG A 2 4.67 7.30 -12.10
C ARG A 2 4.29 6.47 -13.35
N GLY A 3 5.18 6.36 -14.35
CA GLY A 3 4.88 5.67 -15.62
C GLY A 3 4.59 4.17 -15.47
N ILE A 4 5.21 3.49 -14.49
CA ILE A 4 4.96 2.07 -14.23
C ILE A 4 3.55 1.87 -13.66
N LEU A 5 3.04 2.83 -12.89
CA LEU A 5 1.79 2.71 -12.14
C LEU A 5 0.54 2.98 -12.98
N LYS A 6 0.68 3.64 -14.14
CA LYS A 6 -0.43 3.81 -15.10
C LYS A 6 -0.99 2.46 -15.59
N ARG A 7 -0.18 1.40 -15.61
CA ARG A 7 -0.64 0.04 -15.98
C ARG A 7 -1.67 -0.54 -15.01
N PHE A 8 -1.79 0.03 -13.81
CA PHE A 8 -2.77 -0.35 -12.79
C PHE A 8 -3.97 0.61 -12.76
N GLY A 9 -4.12 1.47 -13.77
CA GLY A 9 -5.25 2.38 -13.99
C GLY A 9 -5.02 3.83 -13.57
N ASP A 10 -6.07 4.65 -13.76
CA ASP A 10 -6.06 6.10 -13.47
C ASP A 10 -5.89 6.42 -11.98
N GLY A 11 -5.97 5.42 -11.10
CA GLY A 11 -5.76 5.55 -9.67
C GLY A 11 -4.36 6.05 -9.30
N SER A 12 -3.38 5.94 -10.20
CA SER A 12 -2.00 6.41 -10.03
C SER A 12 -1.88 7.92 -9.77
N GLN A 13 -2.89 8.71 -10.11
CA GLN A 13 -2.93 10.13 -9.79
C GLN A 13 -3.16 10.43 -8.30
N PHE A 14 -3.68 9.47 -7.53
CA PHE A 14 -3.99 9.64 -6.10
C PHE A 14 -2.83 9.25 -5.19
N LEU A 15 -1.70 8.84 -5.74
CA LEU A 15 -0.51 8.52 -4.95
C LEU A 15 0.27 9.78 -4.60
N SER A 16 0.63 9.90 -3.32
CA SER A 16 1.74 10.74 -2.89
C SER A 16 3.08 10.10 -3.28
N ASP A 17 4.15 10.90 -3.31
CA ASP A 17 5.51 10.41 -3.55
C ASP A 17 6.37 10.65 -2.31
N PRO A 18 6.57 9.65 -1.42
CA PRO A 18 5.96 8.30 -1.43
C PRO A 18 4.57 8.27 -0.77
N GLN A 19 3.74 7.28 -1.12
CA GLN A 19 2.49 6.97 -0.41
C GLN A 19 2.72 6.12 0.84
N PHE A 20 3.59 5.12 0.72
CA PHE A 20 4.08 4.27 1.79
C PHE A 20 5.43 3.68 1.36
N THR A 21 6.17 3.18 2.34
CA THR A 21 7.42 2.45 2.12
C THR A 21 7.23 0.99 2.50
N LEU A 22 7.84 0.07 1.73
CA LEU A 22 7.96 -1.32 2.12
C LEU A 22 9.33 -1.52 2.75
N ASP A 23 9.36 -2.15 3.92
CA ASP A 23 10.59 -2.50 4.64
C ASP A 23 10.63 -4.00 4.90
N GLN A 24 11.81 -4.58 5.03
CA GLN A 24 12.00 -5.99 5.32
C GLN A 24 13.02 -6.18 6.44
N ASN A 25 12.59 -6.81 7.53
CA ASN A 25 13.45 -7.14 8.66
C ASN A 25 13.39 -8.65 8.94
N LYS A 26 14.54 -9.34 8.86
CA LYS A 26 14.65 -10.80 9.12
C LYS A 26 13.60 -11.64 8.38
N GLY A 27 13.33 -11.31 7.12
CA GLY A 27 12.37 -12.01 6.27
C GLY A 27 10.90 -11.62 6.51
N ILE A 28 10.62 -10.72 7.46
CA ILE A 28 9.29 -10.17 7.72
C ILE A 28 9.13 -8.88 6.92
N TRP A 29 8.18 -8.86 6.00
CA TRP A 29 7.81 -7.66 5.24
C TRP A 29 6.90 -6.78 6.08
N MET A 30 7.11 -5.47 5.99
CA MET A 30 6.35 -4.44 6.69
C MET A 30 5.98 -3.32 5.72
N VAL A 31 4.86 -2.66 6.00
CA VAL A 31 4.47 -1.40 5.36
C VAL A 31 4.56 -0.27 6.37
N VAL A 32 5.20 0.82 5.96
CA VAL A 32 5.30 2.08 6.71
C VAL A 32 4.45 3.12 5.99
N PRO A 33 3.27 3.51 6.52
CA PRO A 33 2.44 4.52 5.87
C PRO A 33 3.11 5.90 5.93
N ASN A 34 2.97 6.71 4.87
CA ASN A 34 3.40 8.11 4.92
C ASN A 34 2.31 8.95 5.60
N PRO A 35 2.55 9.52 6.80
CA PRO A 35 1.56 10.34 7.51
C PRO A 35 1.28 11.69 6.82
N GLU A 36 2.19 12.16 5.96
CA GLU A 36 2.03 13.40 5.21
C GLU A 36 1.26 13.19 3.89
N SER A 37 0.89 11.95 3.57
CA SER A 37 0.10 11.70 2.36
C SER A 37 -1.29 12.29 2.48
N LYS A 38 -1.75 12.95 1.41
CA LYS A 38 -3.13 13.44 1.28
C LYS A 38 -4.18 12.32 1.44
N HIS A 39 -3.82 11.10 1.07
CA HIS A 39 -4.71 9.95 1.08
C HIS A 39 -4.17 8.87 2.02
N GLU A 40 -5.09 8.16 2.67
CA GLU A 40 -4.77 7.11 3.62
C GLU A 40 -4.12 5.94 2.90
N THR A 41 -3.14 5.31 3.56
CA THR A 41 -2.70 3.97 3.18
C THR A 41 -3.73 2.97 3.68
N ILE A 42 -4.29 2.19 2.77
CA ILE A 42 -5.31 1.20 3.06
C ILE A 42 -4.68 -0.19 3.06
N LEU A 43 -4.86 -0.95 4.13
CA LEU A 43 -4.48 -2.35 4.24
C LEU A 43 -5.73 -3.19 4.51
N ASN A 44 -6.05 -4.12 3.60
CA ASN A 44 -7.22 -4.99 3.69
C ASN A 44 -8.54 -4.22 3.94
N GLY A 45 -8.67 -3.05 3.32
CA GLY A 45 -9.85 -2.18 3.41
C GLY A 45 -9.87 -1.21 4.59
N LYS A 46 -8.86 -1.23 5.48
CA LYS A 46 -8.75 -0.32 6.63
C LYS A 46 -7.60 0.66 6.49
N ALA A 47 -7.78 1.88 6.97
CA ALA A 47 -6.69 2.84 7.05
C ALA A 47 -5.68 2.40 8.11
N ILE A 48 -4.40 2.53 7.78
CA ILE A 48 -3.30 2.29 8.72
C ILE A 48 -2.55 3.59 8.97
N THR A 49 -2.25 3.87 10.24
CA THR A 49 -1.53 5.07 10.69
C THR A 49 -0.18 4.76 11.31
N SER A 50 0.17 3.47 11.42
CA SER A 50 1.41 2.98 11.99
C SER A 50 1.95 1.82 11.17
N VAL A 51 3.20 1.44 11.42
CA VAL A 51 3.86 0.31 10.76
C VAL A 51 3.06 -0.97 10.97
N GLN A 52 2.83 -1.72 9.90
CA GLN A 52 2.14 -3.01 9.94
C GLN A 52 2.97 -4.10 9.27
N THR A 53 2.95 -5.30 9.85
CA THR A 53 3.50 -6.50 9.21
C THR A 53 2.59 -6.94 8.06
N LEU A 54 3.19 -7.25 6.92
CA LEU A 54 2.50 -7.78 5.75
C LEU A 54 2.52 -9.31 5.72
N LYS A 55 1.42 -9.88 5.24
CA LYS A 55 1.23 -11.30 4.97
C LYS A 55 1.00 -11.54 3.48
N ASP A 56 1.28 -12.76 3.01
CA ASP A 56 0.93 -13.14 1.64
C ASP A 56 -0.58 -13.01 1.44
N GLY A 57 -0.98 -12.39 0.33
CA GLY A 57 -2.38 -12.17 0.00
C GLY A 57 -3.00 -10.89 0.54
N ASP A 58 -2.32 -10.15 1.44
CA ASP A 58 -2.77 -8.83 1.87
C ASP A 58 -2.97 -7.89 0.66
N VAL A 59 -3.90 -6.96 0.78
CA VAL A 59 -4.19 -5.96 -0.26
C VAL A 59 -3.85 -4.57 0.27
N LEU A 60 -2.84 -3.96 -0.33
CA LEU A 60 -2.49 -2.56 -0.10
C LEU A 60 -3.24 -1.65 -1.09
N GLY A 61 -3.52 -0.43 -0.68
CA GLY A 61 -4.13 0.57 -1.54
C GLY A 61 -3.99 1.97 -0.99
N VAL A 62 -4.59 2.92 -1.69
CA VAL A 62 -4.63 4.33 -1.31
C VAL A 62 -6.07 4.84 -1.36
N GLY A 63 -6.52 5.60 -0.36
CA GLY A 63 -7.88 6.11 -0.39
C GLY A 63 -8.38 6.72 0.91
N SER A 64 -9.59 6.35 1.29
CA SER A 64 -10.28 6.84 2.48
C SER A 64 -11.20 5.76 3.05
N GLU A 65 -10.92 5.29 4.26
CA GLU A 65 -11.75 4.33 5.00
C GLU A 65 -13.13 4.90 5.28
N ALA A 66 -13.20 6.14 5.76
CA ALA A 66 -14.47 6.83 6.06
C ALA A 66 -15.41 6.94 4.84
N LYS A 67 -14.86 6.96 3.62
CA LYS A 67 -15.62 7.04 2.37
C LYS A 67 -15.74 5.69 1.66
N ASN A 68 -15.22 4.61 2.25
CA ASN A 68 -15.11 3.28 1.64
C ASN A 68 -14.46 3.31 0.24
N VAL A 69 -13.42 4.13 0.07
CA VAL A 69 -12.68 4.29 -1.18
C VAL A 69 -11.34 3.59 -1.06
N ASN A 70 -11.10 2.60 -1.93
CA ASN A 70 -9.81 1.97 -2.12
C ASN A 70 -9.41 2.05 -3.60
N LYS A 71 -8.30 2.74 -3.89
CA LYS A 71 -7.73 2.86 -5.22
C LYS A 71 -6.42 2.08 -5.28
N LEU A 72 -6.12 1.56 -6.47
CA LEU A 72 -4.93 0.76 -6.75
C LEU A 72 -4.74 -0.40 -5.77
N PRO A 73 -5.67 -1.37 -5.71
CA PRO A 73 -5.49 -2.55 -4.87
C PRO A 73 -4.28 -3.36 -5.37
N LEU A 74 -3.18 -3.29 -4.63
CA LEU A 74 -1.94 -4.04 -4.85
C LEU A 74 -1.96 -5.28 -3.96
N LYS A 75 -2.11 -6.45 -4.57
CA LYS A 75 -2.05 -7.72 -3.86
C LYS A 75 -0.60 -8.09 -3.54
N VAL A 76 -0.29 -8.25 -2.26
CA VAL A 76 1.00 -8.68 -1.75
C VAL A 76 1.24 -10.15 -2.11
N ARG A 77 2.42 -10.42 -2.66
CA ARG A 77 2.92 -11.79 -2.91
C ARG A 77 4.31 -11.96 -2.29
N ILE A 78 4.40 -12.73 -1.23
CA ILE A 78 5.66 -13.03 -0.53
C ILE A 78 6.15 -14.39 -1.02
N LYS A 79 7.09 -14.39 -1.97
CA LYS A 79 7.76 -15.62 -2.36
C LYS A 79 8.71 -16.06 -1.25
N ARG A 80 8.48 -17.24 -0.69
CA ARG A 80 9.52 -17.97 0.04
C ARG A 80 10.40 -18.65 -1.01
N LEU A 81 11.69 -18.33 -1.01
CA LEU A 81 12.65 -19.12 -1.76
C LEU A 81 12.80 -20.44 -1.01
N SER A 82 12.30 -21.52 -1.61
CA SER A 82 12.54 -22.90 -1.19
C SER A 82 13.92 -23.35 -1.63
#